data_AF-A0A420D524-F1
#
_entry.id   AF-A0A420D524-F1
#
_cell.length_a   1.000
_cell.length_b   1.000
_cell.length_c   1.000
_cell.angle_alpha   90.00
_cell.angle_beta   90.00
_cell.angle_gamma   90.00
#
_symmetry.space_group_name_H-M   'P 1'
#
loop_
_entity.id
_entity.type
_entity.pdbx_description
1 polymer ?
#
loop_
_entity_poly.entity_id
_entity_poly.type
_entity_poly.pdbx_seq_one_letter_code
_entity_poly.pdbx_strand_id
1 'polypeptide(L)' 'MTQGFRKSILFPIILMFAGAAAFLLLLYVTGHDPDEKPLTLAQWMTGGALIGPGFAYLIKWRRDKDRSKL' A
#
# COMPACT_ATOMS: atom_id res chain seq x y z
N MET A 1 -19.38 8.47 9.27
CA MET A 1 -17.99 8.34 9.77
C MET A 1 -16.96 7.98 8.69
N THR A 2 -17.31 7.23 7.63
CA THR A 2 -16.37 6.74 6.60
C THR A 2 -15.80 7.80 5.65
N GLN A 3 -16.53 8.88 5.35
CA GLN A 3 -16.04 9.92 4.43
C GLN A 3 -14.87 10.75 5.00
N GLY A 4 -14.86 11.01 6.31
CA GLY A 4 -13.79 11.77 6.95
C GLY A 4 -12.47 10.99 6.98
N PHE A 5 -12.54 9.68 7.26
CA PHE A 5 -11.35 8.83 7.31
C PHE A 5 -10.67 8.71 5.94
N ARG A 6 -11.41 8.52 4.84
CA ARG A 6 -10.83 8.45 3.49
C ARG A 6 -10.14 9.75 3.03
N LYS A 7 -10.46 10.88 3.65
CA LYS A 7 -9.80 12.19 3.40
C LYS A 7 -8.61 12.44 4.34
N SER A 8 -8.39 11.58 5.33
CA SER A 8 -7.27 11.68 6.26
C SER A 8 -5.98 11.12 5.65
N ILE A 9 -4.83 11.65 6.09
CA ILE A 9 -3.51 11.06 5.79
C ILE A 9 -3.36 9.64 6.34
N LEU A 10 -4.14 9.30 7.37
CA LEU A 10 -4.11 7.96 7.98
C LEU A 10 -4.58 6.89 7.00
N PHE A 11 -5.50 7.21 6.08
CA PHE A 11 -6.02 6.25 5.12
C PHE A 11 -4.94 5.68 4.19
N PRO A 12 -4.16 6.48 3.43
CA PRO A 12 -3.09 5.95 2.59
C PRO A 12 -2.01 5.23 3.40
N ILE A 13 -1.68 5.71 4.60
CA ILE A 13 -0.69 5.06 5.49
C ILE A 13 -1.15 3.66 5.87
N ILE A 14 -2.37 3.54 6.40
CA ILE A 14 -2.95 2.24 6.78
C ILE A 14 -3.06 1.33 5.55
N LEU A 15 -3.42 1.87 4.39
CA LEU A 15 -3.52 1.09 3.15
C LEU A 15 -2.16 0.52 2.72
N MET A 16 -1.07 1.27 2.85
CA MET A 16 0.29 0.78 2.57
C MET A 16 0.69 -0.34 3.55
N PHE A 17 0.45 -0.16 4.85
CA PHE A 17 0.76 -1.19 5.85
C PHE A 17 -0.09 -2.45 5.65
N ALA A 18 -1.38 -2.31 5.34
CA ALA A 18 -2.25 -3.44 5.05
C ALA A 18 -1.80 -4.18 3.79
N GLY A 19 -1.41 -3.46 2.73
CA GLY A 19 -0.84 -4.06 1.52
C GLY A 19 0.45 -4.82 1.77
N ALA A 20 1.37 -4.26 2.56
CA ALA A 20 2.62 -4.91 2.94
C ALA A 20 2.37 -6.17 3.79
N ALA A 21 1.49 -6.08 4.79
CA ALA A 21 1.11 -7.23 5.62
C ALA A 21 0.46 -8.35 4.79
N ALA A 22 -0.44 -8.00 3.86
CA ALA A 22 -1.06 -8.96 2.96
C ALA A 22 -0.03 -9.62 2.03
N PHE A 23 0.96 -8.86 1.54
CA PHE A 23 2.03 -9.40 0.70
C PHE A 23 2.92 -10.39 1.49
N LEU A 24 3.34 -10.03 2.69
CA LEU A 24 4.12 -10.92 3.57
C LEU A 24 3.35 -12.19 3.91
N LEU A 25 2.04 -12.07 4.19
CA LEU A 25 1.18 -13.22 4.43
C LEU A 25 1.10 -14.13 3.20
N LEU A 26 1.03 -13.55 1.99
CA LEU A 26 1.06 -14.32 0.74
C LEU A 26 2.38 -15.07 0.58
N LEU A 27 3.52 -14.43 0.83
CA LEU A 27 4.83 -15.11 0.79
C LEU A 27 4.88 -16.26 1.79
N TYR A 28 4.41 -16.04 3.01
CA TYR A 28 4.34 -17.08 4.04
C TYR A 28 3.46 -18.27 3.61
N VAL A 29 2.24 -18.02 3.14
CA VAL A 29 1.30 -19.08 2.72
C VAL A 29 1.82 -19.85 1.50
N THR A 30 2.57 -19.19 0.61
CA THR A 30 3.17 -19.82 -0.57
C THR A 30 4.53 -20.48 -0.27
N GLY A 31 5.02 -20.40 0.97
CA GLY A 31 6.30 -20.97 1.38
C GLY A 31 7.49 -20.30 0.70
N HIS A 32 7.36 -19.04 0.29
CA HIS A 32 8.45 -18.29 -0.32
C HIS A 32 9.19 -17.48 0.74
N ASP A 33 10.42 -17.89 1.03
CA ASP A 33 11.34 -17.12 1.87
C ASP A 33 12.20 -16.19 0.99
N PRO A 34 12.00 -14.86 1.08
CA PRO A 34 12.78 -13.88 0.32
C PRO A 34 14.25 -13.80 0.75
N ASP A 35 14.60 -14.28 1.95
CA ASP A 35 15.97 -14.28 2.45
C ASP A 35 16.79 -15.44 1.84
N GLU A 36 16.13 -16.56 1.50
CA GLU A 36 16.75 -17.69 0.82
C GLU A 36 16.71 -17.56 -0.71
N LYS A 37 15.61 -17.03 -1.26
CA LYS A 37 15.36 -16.96 -2.70
C LYS A 37 14.87 -15.58 -3.09
N PRO A 38 15.45 -14.95 -4.12
CA PRO A 38 14.98 -13.64 -4.56
C PRO A 38 13.53 -13.73 -5.07
N LEU A 39 12.77 -12.65 -4.85
CA LEU A 39 11.42 -12.50 -5.36
C LEU A 39 11.40 -12.62 -6.88
N THR A 40 10.47 -13.44 -7.38
CA THR A 40 10.15 -13.52 -8.80
C THR A 40 9.48 -12.25 -9.29
N LEU A 41 9.47 -12.05 -10.62
CA LEU A 41 8.76 -10.94 -11.25
C LEU A 41 7.27 -10.91 -10.84
N ALA A 42 6.63 -12.08 -10.74
CA ALA A 42 5.22 -12.17 -10.33
C ALA A 42 5.00 -11.69 -8.89
N GLN A 43 5.90 -12.01 -7.97
CA GLN A 43 5.82 -11.54 -6.59
C GLN A 43 6.09 -10.03 -6.50
N TRP A 44 7.04 -9.50 -7.28
CA TRP A 44 7.25 -8.05 -7.37
C TRP A 44 6.00 -7.31 -7.88
N MET A 45 5.38 -7.81 -8.95
CA MET A 45 4.13 -7.26 -9.47
C MET A 45 3.01 -7.33 -8.43
N THR A 46 2.93 -8.43 -7.68
CA THR A 46 1.92 -8.62 -6.63
C THR A 46 2.13 -7.65 -5.47
N GLY A 47 3.36 -7.52 -4.95
CA GLY A 47 3.69 -6.55 -3.90
C GLY A 47 3.39 -5.12 -4.35
N GLY A 48 3.76 -4.77 -5.60
CA GLY A 48 3.43 -3.49 -6.21
C GLY A 48 1.92 -3.24 -6.29
N ALA A 49 1.13 -4.23 -6.71
CA ALA A 49 -0.33 -4.13 -6.79
C ALA A 49 -1.00 -3.96 -5.42
N LEU A 50 -0.45 -4.60 -4.38
CA LEU A 50 -0.99 -4.53 -3.02
C LEU A 50 -0.65 -3.22 -2.30
N ILE A 51 0.56 -2.68 -2.50
CA ILE A 51 1.04 -1.49 -1.79
C ILE A 51 0.78 -0.21 -2.61
N GLY A 52 0.89 -0.28 -3.94
CA GLY A 52 0.80 0.83 -4.87
C GLY A 52 -0.43 1.73 -4.71
N PRO A 53 -1.65 1.20 -4.49
CA PRO A 53 -2.83 2.02 -4.23
C PRO A 53 -2.65 2.97 -3.05
N GLY A 54 -1.93 2.58 -1.99
CA GLY A 54 -1.62 3.43 -0.85
C GLY A 54 -0.87 4.70 -1.24
N PHE A 55 0.13 4.59 -2.13
CA PHE A 55 0.83 5.75 -2.68
C PHE A 55 -0.06 6.63 -3.55
N ALA A 56 -0.94 6.04 -4.38
CA ALA A 56 -1.88 6.81 -5.18
C ALA A 56 -2.82 7.66 -4.30
N TYR A 57 -3.33 7.09 -3.20
CA TYR A 57 -4.12 7.82 -2.22
C TYR A 57 -3.30 8.88 -1.46
N LEU A 58 -2.01 8.63 -1.21
CA LEU A 58 -1.13 9.62 -0.57
C LEU A 58 -0.91 10.84 -1.46
N ILE A 59 -0.66 10.62 -2.75
CA ILE A 59 -0.52 11.69 -3.75
C ILE A 59 -1.83 12.48 -3.84
N LYS A 60 -2.97 11.78 -3.91
CA LYS A 60 -4.29 12.44 -3.91
C LYS A 60 -4.49 13.30 -2.67
N TRP A 61 -4.20 12.77 -1.48
CA TRP A 61 -4.31 13.51 -0.23
C TRP A 61 -3.43 14.77 -0.23
N ARG A 62 -2.18 14.67 -0.71
CA ARG A 62 -1.27 15.83 -0.81
C ARG A 62 -1.86 16.89 -1.75
N ARG A 63 -2.34 16.49 -2.94
CA ARG A 63 -2.98 17.42 -3.90
C ARG A 63 -4.22 18.11 -3.34
N ASP A 64 -5.07 17.39 -2.61
CA ASP A 64 -6.28 17.95 -2.00
C ASP A 64 -5.91 18.96 -0.90
N LYS A 65 -4.87 18.67 -0.10
CA LYS A 65 -4.36 19.57 0.94
C LYS A 65 -3.75 20.84 0.35
N ASP A 66 -2.98 20.71 -0.73
CA ASP A 66 -2.37 21.86 -1.40
C ASP A 66 -3.45 22.78 -2.02
N ARG A 67 -4.50 22.22 -2.59
CA ARG A 67 -5.65 22.99 -3.12
C ARG A 67 -6.44 23.72 -2.04
N SER A 68 -6.54 23.17 -0.84
CA SER A 68 -7.25 23.81 0.28
C SER A 68 -6.51 25.01 0.89
N LYS A 69 -5.24 25.22 0.52
CA LYS A 69 -4.41 26.34 0.98
C LYS A 69 -4.36 27.52 0.00
N LEU A 70 -4.91 27.34 -1.22
CA LEU A 70 -5.11 28.37 -2.23
C LEU A 70 -6.49 29.00 -2.04
#